data_AF-G9QLV9-F1
#
_entry.id   AF-G9QLV9-F1
#
_cell.length_a   1.000
_cell.length_b   1.000
_cell.length_c   1.000
_cell.angle_alpha   90.00
_cell.angle_beta   90.00
_cell.angle_gamma   90.00
#
_symmetry.space_group_name_H-M   'P 1'
#
loop_
_entity.id
_entity.type
_entity.pdbx_description
1 polymer ?
#
loop_
_entity_poly.entity_id
_entity_poly.type
_entity_poly.pdbx_seq_one_letter_code
_entity_poly.pdbx_strand_id
1 'polypeptide(L)' 'MEKVRTWIKKTRCNIKTIFGLPNYELYLEHHQKAHPDKPIMSEKEYYLFALKERYESGKVNRCC' A
#
# COMPACT_ATOMS: atom_id res chain seq x y z
N MET A 1 -1.68 -30.95 9.35
CA MET A 1 -1.71 -29.54 9.83
C MET A 1 -1.00 -28.53 8.90
N GLU A 2 -0.43 -28.95 7.76
CA GLU A 2 0.31 -28.05 6.85
C GLU A 2 -0.59 -27.20 5.93
N LYS A 3 -1.77 -27.70 5.56
CA LYS A 3 -2.72 -27.00 4.67
C LYS A 3 -3.28 -25.70 5.25
N VAL A 4 -3.32 -25.58 6.58
CA VAL A 4 -3.81 -24.37 7.28
C VAL A 4 -2.81 -23.23 7.16
N ARG A 5 -1.50 -23.53 7.21
CA ARG A 5 -0.44 -22.51 7.11
C ARG A 5 -0.37 -21.86 5.74
N THR A 6 -0.56 -22.62 4.67
CA THR A 6 -0.55 -22.08 3.30
C THR A 6 -1.78 -21.22 3.02
N TRP A 7 -2.93 -21.55 3.62
CA TRP A 7 -4.14 -20.73 3.52
C TRP A 7 -3.99 -19.39 4.26
N ILE A 8 -3.46 -19.41 5.49
CA ILE A 8 -3.18 -18.18 6.27
C ILE A 8 -2.20 -17.24 5.54
N LYS A 9 -1.18 -17.79 4.86
CA LYS A 9 -0.26 -16.98 4.05
C LYS A 9 -0.95 -16.30 2.87
N LYS A 10 -1.92 -16.96 2.23
CA LYS A 10 -2.64 -16.43 1.06
C LYS A 10 -3.70 -15.38 1.44
N THR A 11 -4.29 -15.49 2.64
CA THR A 11 -5.31 -14.55 3.14
C THR A 11 -4.71 -13.22 3.65
N ARG A 12 -3.42 -13.17 3.98
CA ARG A 12 -2.75 -11.95 4.49
C ARG A 12 -2.68 -10.79 3.49
N CYS A 13 -2.78 -11.06 2.18
CA CYS A 13 -2.76 -9.99 1.17
C CYS A 13 -4.09 -9.24 1.05
N ASN A 14 -5.23 -9.83 1.41
CA ASN A 14 -6.54 -9.20 1.17
C ASN A 14 -7.01 -8.34 2.34
N ILE A 15 -6.59 -8.68 3.57
CA ILE A 15 -6.94 -7.93 4.79
C ILE A 15 -6.40 -6.50 4.70
N LYS A 16 -5.17 -6.28 4.22
CA LYS A 16 -4.61 -4.92 4.14
C LYS A 16 -5.46 -4.01 3.23
N THR A 17 -5.94 -4.54 2.09
CA THR A 17 -6.84 -3.79 1.19
C THR A 17 -8.22 -3.57 1.82
N ILE A 18 -8.81 -4.59 2.45
CA ILE A 18 -10.12 -4.49 3.12
C ILE A 18 -10.10 -3.45 4.25
N PHE A 19 -9.02 -3.42 5.03
CA PHE A 19 -8.85 -2.50 6.16
C PHE A 19 -8.21 -1.15 5.73
N GLY A 20 -7.97 -0.95 4.43
CA GLY A 20 -7.32 0.25 3.90
C GLY A 20 -5.88 0.45 4.40
N LEU A 21 -5.19 -0.55 4.92
CA LEU A 21 -3.81 -0.36 5.35
C LEU A 21 -2.91 -0.08 4.14
N PRO A 22 -2.07 0.97 4.18
CA PRO A 22 -1.16 1.26 3.08
C PRO A 22 -0.20 0.08 2.88
N ASN A 23 -0.02 -0.33 1.62
CA ASN A 23 0.84 -1.44 1.24
C ASN A 23 2.06 -0.90 0.46
N TYR A 24 3.22 -0.92 1.12
CA TYR A 24 4.46 -0.38 0.58
C TYR A 24 4.98 -1.14 -0.66
N GLU A 25 4.79 -2.46 -0.72
CA GLU A 25 5.22 -3.26 -1.89
C GLU A 25 4.44 -2.87 -3.14
N LEU A 26 3.11 -2.72 -3.02
CA LEU A 26 2.26 -2.26 -4.13
C LEU A 26 2.62 -0.84 -4.57
N TYR A 27 2.97 0.04 -3.61
CA TYR A 27 3.48 1.38 -3.93
C TYR A 27 4.77 1.31 -4.74
N LEU A 28 5.73 0.48 -4.36
CA LEU A 28 6.99 0.32 -5.10
C LEU A 28 6.76 -0.19 -6.51
N GLU A 29 5.93 -1.22 -6.69
CA GLU A 29 5.60 -1.75 -8.02
C GLU A 29 4.91 -0.71 -8.90
N HIS A 30 3.98 0.06 -8.34
CA HIS A 30 3.31 1.14 -9.07
C HIS A 30 4.28 2.28 -9.39
N HIS A 31 5.09 2.70 -8.43
CA HIS A 31 6.04 3.80 -8.59
C HIS A 31 7.08 3.47 -9.65
N GLN A 32 7.62 2.25 -9.68
CA GLN A 32 8.55 1.81 -10.71
C GLN A 32 7.92 1.81 -12.11
N LYS A 33 6.63 1.48 -12.23
CA LYS A 33 5.91 1.42 -13.51
C LYS A 33 5.45 2.80 -14.00
N ALA A 34 4.95 3.65 -13.10
CA ALA A 34 4.32 4.92 -13.44
C ALA A 34 5.25 6.13 -13.29
N HIS A 35 6.22 6.07 -12.38
CA HIS A 35 7.10 7.18 -12.02
C HIS A 35 8.57 6.75 -11.82
N PRO A 36 9.23 6.17 -12.84
CA PRO A 36 10.62 5.74 -12.73
C PRO A 36 11.61 6.87 -12.42
N ASP A 37 11.29 8.11 -12.82
CA ASP A 37 12.17 9.28 -12.65
C ASP A 37 11.99 10.03 -11.31
N LYS A 38 11.02 9.62 -10.48
CA LYS A 38 10.78 10.28 -9.18
C LYS A 38 11.52 9.58 -8.04
N PRO A 39 11.88 10.30 -6.96
CA PRO A 39 12.45 9.67 -5.77
C PRO A 39 11.39 8.81 -5.06
N ILE A 40 11.77 7.58 -4.71
CA ILE A 40 10.95 6.65 -3.94
C ILE A 40 10.93 7.10 -2.47
N MET A 41 9.73 7.20 -1.90
CA MET A 41 9.56 7.50 -0.47
C MET A 41 9.94 6.29 0.39
N SER A 42 10.48 6.52 1.59
CA SER A 42 10.65 5.43 2.56
C SER A 42 9.31 4.88 3.05
N GLU A 43 9.31 3.66 3.61
CA GLU A 43 8.07 3.03 4.12
C GLU A 43 7.33 3.93 5.11
N LYS A 44 8.05 4.57 6.04
CA LYS A 44 7.46 5.48 7.03
C LYS A 44 6.86 6.72 6.37
N GLU A 45 7.55 7.31 5.40
CA GLU A 45 7.05 8.47 4.66
C GLU A 45 5.80 8.12 3.85
N TYR A 46 5.80 6.95 3.20
CA TYR A 46 4.62 6.45 2.49
C TYR A 46 3.43 6.23 3.43
N TYR A 47 3.67 5.68 4.62
CA TYR A 47 2.62 5.52 5.63
C TYR A 47 2.02 6.86 6.07
N LEU A 48 2.86 7.85 6.37
CA LEU A 48 2.41 9.19 6.75
C LEU A 48 1.69 9.89 5.59
N PHE A 49 2.20 9.76 4.37
CA PHE A 49 1.56 10.25 3.16
C PHE A 49 0.17 9.64 2.98
N ALA A 50 0.04 8.31 3.09
CA ALA A 50 -1.23 7.62 2.95
C ALA A 50 -2.25 7.98 4.05
N LEU A 51 -1.78 8.18 5.29
CA LEU A 51 -2.62 8.65 6.39
C LEU A 51 -3.12 10.07 6.13
N LYS A 52 -2.21 10.97 5.73
CA LYS A 52 -2.54 12.35 5.39
C LYS A 52 -3.52 12.42 4.22
N GLU A 53 -3.27 11.66 3.16
CA GLU A 53 -4.17 11.56 2.00
C GLU A 53 -5.57 11.09 2.39
N ARG A 54 -5.67 10.12 3.30
CA ARG A 54 -6.97 9.56 3.72
C ARG A 54 -7.76 10.47 4.66
N TYR A 55 -7.10 11.06 5.66
CA TYR A 55 -7.79 11.71 6.77
C TYR A 55 -7.69 13.24 6.75
N GLU A 56 -6.62 13.80 6.20
CA GLU A 56 -6.37 15.24 6.21
C GLU A 56 -6.64 15.88 4.84
N SER A 57 -6.52 15.10 3.77
CA SER A 57 -6.86 15.55 2.43
C SER A 57 -8.37 15.40 2.26
N GLY A 58 -9.09 16.51 2.41
CA GLY A 58 -10.48 16.64 1.92
C GLY A 58 -10.58 16.58 0.39
N LYS A 59 -9.61 15.94 -0.28
CA LYS A 59 -9.49 15.82 -1.73
C LYS A 59 -9.78 14.37 -2.13
N VAL A 60 -10.42 14.22 -3.28
CA VAL A 60 -10.58 12.92 -3.93
C VAL A 60 -9.19 12.47 -4.38
N ASN A 61 -8.60 11.49 -3.69
CA ASN A 61 -7.28 10.97 -4.01
C ASN A 61 -7.32 10.26 -5.37
N ARG A 62 -6.85 10.96 -6.40
CA ARG A 62 -6.42 10.37 -7.67
C ARG A 62 -4.92 10.47 -7.69
N CYS A 63 -4.24 9.39 -7.32
CA CYS A 63 -2.86 9.22 -7.75
C CYS A 63 -2.95 8.88 -9.24
N CYS A 64 -2.81 9.93 -10.06
CA CYS A 64 -3.25 10.04 -11.46
C CYS A 64 -4.78 10.13 -11.61
#